data_AF-A0A6A6DSS0-F1
#
_entry.id   AF-A0A6A6DSS0-F1
#
_cell.length_a   1.000
_cell.length_b   1.000
_cell.length_c   1.000
_cell.angle_alpha   90.00
_cell.angle_beta   90.00
_cell.angle_gamma   90.00
#
_symmetry.space_group_name_H-M   'P 1'
#
loop_
_entity.id
_entity.type
_entity.pdbx_description
1 polymer ?
#
loop_
_entity_poly.entity_id
_entity_poly.type
_entity_poly.pdbx_seq_one_letter_code
_entity_poly.pdbx_strand_id
1 'polypeptide(L)'
;DILVPYEPRKTLMQYLSAFDVAKLDLSLNHVLDDSERQAYLNPIRDLIWNTSEMDALIKEGMKLILLGNDVPSLQKRLNNTRKYLKRYGHERRLQIYLVGVFPIQGKTEESFERMLRFSFDGEPSKSRIIMDKRQLYTVRRTISDNNQGLRKHFLMAFSVPAHHHNGFWYKVPNIPDTTIDLRVYIPCFYDRMCGEIRVPPLEIPRISGCIS
;
A
#
# COMPACT_ATOMS: atom_id res chain seq x y z
N ASP A 1 -40.12 -13.30 0.80
CA ASP A 1 -38.71 -13.60 0.52
C ASP A 1 -38.23 -12.85 -0.70
N ILE A 2 -37.53 -11.74 -0.48
CA ILE A 2 -36.83 -11.03 -1.55
C ILE A 2 -35.55 -11.81 -1.80
N LEU A 3 -35.46 -12.47 -2.96
CA LEU A 3 -34.22 -13.01 -3.51
C LEU A 3 -33.22 -11.85 -3.62
N VAL A 4 -32.42 -11.62 -2.59
CA VAL A 4 -31.28 -10.71 -2.68
C VAL A 4 -30.33 -11.39 -3.67
N PRO A 5 -30.07 -10.80 -4.84
CA PRO A 5 -29.16 -11.42 -5.78
C PRO A 5 -27.77 -11.32 -5.14
N TYR A 6 -27.30 -12.47 -4.63
CA TYR A 6 -26.08 -12.59 -3.84
C TYR A 6 -24.86 -12.10 -4.62
N GLU A 7 -24.87 -12.27 -5.95
CA GLU A 7 -23.80 -11.86 -6.86
C GLU A 7 -23.66 -10.32 -7.00
N PRO A 8 -24.73 -9.54 -7.23
CA PRO A 8 -24.67 -8.08 -7.15
C PRO A 8 -24.16 -7.54 -5.81
N ARG A 9 -24.61 -8.10 -4.67
CA ARG A 9 -24.14 -7.66 -3.35
C ARG A 9 -22.64 -7.87 -3.20
N LYS A 10 -22.17 -9.08 -3.52
CA LYS A 10 -20.75 -9.45 -3.47
C LYS A 10 -19.90 -8.55 -4.38
N THR A 11 -20.37 -8.30 -5.60
CA THR A 11 -19.71 -7.43 -6.56
C THR A 11 -19.60 -6.00 -6.03
N LEU A 12 -20.69 -5.43 -5.52
CA LEU A 12 -20.67 -4.08 -4.93
C LEU A 12 -19.67 -3.99 -3.77
N MET A 13 -19.68 -4.97 -2.85
CA MET A 13 -18.74 -4.98 -1.73
C MET A 13 -17.28 -5.12 -2.18
N GLN A 14 -16.99 -5.70 -3.35
CA GLN A 14 -15.63 -5.78 -3.90
C GLN A 14 -15.11 -4.43 -4.42
N TYR A 15 -16.00 -3.56 -4.89
CA TYR A 15 -15.63 -2.22 -5.40
C TYR A 15 -15.60 -1.14 -4.32
N LEU A 16 -16.06 -1.45 -3.11
CA LEU A 16 -16.06 -0.52 -1.99
C LEU A 16 -14.81 -0.67 -1.13
N SER A 17 -14.34 0.47 -0.61
CA SER A 17 -13.35 0.50 0.47
C SER A 17 -13.89 -0.21 1.71
N ALA A 18 -13.00 -0.72 2.58
CA ALA A 18 -13.44 -1.33 3.83
C ALA A 18 -14.20 -0.34 4.71
N PHE A 19 -13.85 0.95 4.68
CA PHE A 19 -14.57 1.96 5.46
C PHE A 19 -15.97 2.26 4.91
N ASP A 20 -16.14 2.26 3.59
CA ASP A 20 -17.47 2.35 2.97
C ASP A 20 -18.33 1.15 3.35
N VAL A 21 -17.77 -0.06 3.29
CA VAL A 21 -18.46 -1.27 3.74
C VAL A 21 -18.82 -1.18 5.23
N ALA A 22 -17.93 -0.67 6.07
CA ALA A 22 -18.21 -0.51 7.50
C ALA A 22 -19.35 0.48 7.79
N LYS A 23 -19.47 1.54 6.98
CA LYS A 23 -20.59 2.50 7.06
C LYS A 23 -21.90 1.87 6.60
N LEU A 24 -21.87 1.08 5.53
CA LEU A 24 -23.05 0.35 5.04
C LEU A 24 -23.51 -0.72 6.03
N ASP A 25 -22.60 -1.52 6.56
CA ASP A 25 -22.88 -2.51 7.60
C ASP A 25 -23.56 -1.85 8.81
N LEU A 26 -23.01 -0.73 9.29
CA LEU A 26 -23.63 0.03 10.39
C LEU A 26 -25.03 0.57 10.04
N SER A 27 -25.24 1.02 8.81
CA SER A 27 -26.51 1.61 8.36
C SER A 27 -27.60 0.57 8.13
N LEU A 28 -27.20 -0.66 7.81
CA LEU A 28 -28.07 -1.82 7.56
C LEU A 28 -28.21 -2.72 8.80
N ASN A 29 -27.93 -2.20 10.00
CA ASN A 29 -28.01 -2.92 11.27
C ASN A 29 -27.17 -4.21 11.33
N HIS A 30 -25.92 -4.13 10.89
CA HIS A 30 -24.94 -5.22 10.92
C HIS A 30 -25.36 -6.44 10.09
N VAL A 31 -25.64 -6.17 8.81
CA VAL A 31 -26.11 -7.18 7.84
C VAL A 31 -25.02 -8.19 7.43
N LEU A 32 -23.75 -7.87 7.62
CA LEU A 32 -22.64 -8.74 7.24
C LEU A 32 -22.44 -9.84 8.29
N ASP A 33 -22.36 -11.09 7.83
CA ASP A 33 -21.94 -12.22 8.67
C ASP A 33 -20.44 -12.19 8.97
N ASP A 34 -19.97 -13.04 9.88
CA ASP A 34 -18.57 -13.06 10.31
C ASP A 34 -17.57 -13.32 9.18
N SER A 35 -17.93 -14.13 8.18
CA SER A 35 -17.08 -14.41 7.01
C SER A 35 -16.97 -13.18 6.11
N GLU A 36 -18.09 -12.53 5.85
CA GLU A 36 -18.15 -11.28 5.08
C GLU A 36 -17.40 -10.16 5.78
N ARG A 37 -17.51 -10.06 7.11
CA ARG A 37 -16.77 -9.09 7.91
C ARG A 37 -15.26 -9.30 7.77
N GLN A 38 -14.78 -10.54 7.84
CA GLN A 38 -13.36 -10.84 7.64
C GLN A 38 -12.89 -10.48 6.22
N ALA A 39 -13.71 -10.72 5.21
CA ALA A 39 -13.36 -10.46 3.81
C ALA A 39 -13.39 -8.98 3.42
N TYR A 40 -14.39 -8.22 3.92
CA TYR A 40 -14.65 -6.86 3.47
C TYR A 40 -14.19 -5.77 4.44
N LEU A 41 -14.05 -6.07 5.74
CA LEU A 41 -13.57 -5.11 6.75
C LEU A 41 -12.06 -5.22 6.98
N ASN A 42 -11.29 -5.49 5.92
CA ASN A 42 -9.83 -5.46 5.94
C ASN A 42 -9.31 -4.05 5.62
N PRO A 43 -8.63 -3.35 6.54
CA PRO A 43 -8.17 -1.97 6.33
C PRO A 43 -7.23 -1.77 5.14
N ILE A 44 -6.55 -2.83 4.67
CA ILE A 44 -5.69 -2.73 3.49
C ILE A 44 -6.49 -2.43 2.22
N ARG A 45 -7.77 -2.84 2.17
CA ARG A 45 -8.68 -2.52 1.06
C ARG A 45 -8.97 -1.04 0.93
N ASP A 46 -8.68 -0.24 1.95
CA ASP A 46 -8.77 1.22 1.85
C ASP A 46 -7.58 1.84 1.11
N LEU A 47 -6.48 1.08 1.00
CA LEU A 47 -5.19 1.54 0.47
C LEU A 47 -4.86 0.95 -0.91
N ILE A 48 -5.24 -0.31 -1.16
CA ILE A 48 -4.78 -1.10 -2.31
C ILE A 48 -5.95 -1.81 -2.97
N TRP A 49 -6.09 -1.65 -4.29
CA TRP A 49 -7.13 -2.33 -5.08
C TRP A 49 -6.92 -3.83 -5.19
N ASN A 50 -5.72 -4.27 -5.57
CA ASN A 50 -5.41 -5.68 -5.80
C ASN A 50 -4.79 -6.35 -4.56
N THR A 51 -5.60 -6.57 -3.52
CA THR A 51 -5.15 -7.22 -2.28
C THR A 51 -4.74 -8.68 -2.50
N SER A 52 -5.35 -9.37 -3.47
CA SER A 52 -5.01 -10.76 -3.80
C SER A 52 -3.58 -10.90 -4.33
N GLU A 53 -3.21 -10.05 -5.30
CA GLU A 53 -1.83 -10.03 -5.82
C GLU A 53 -0.85 -9.59 -4.73
N MET A 54 -1.23 -8.60 -3.92
CA MET A 54 -0.41 -8.19 -2.77
C MET A 54 -0.13 -9.37 -1.84
N ASP A 55 -1.15 -10.14 -1.44
CA ASP A 55 -0.99 -11.29 -0.56
C ASP A 55 -0.10 -12.39 -1.18
N ALA A 56 -0.21 -12.61 -2.49
CA ALA A 56 0.66 -13.52 -3.22
C ALA A 56 2.13 -13.05 -3.19
N LEU A 57 2.38 -11.77 -3.46
CA LEU A 57 3.72 -11.18 -3.44
C LEU A 57 4.33 -11.14 -2.02
N ILE A 58 3.51 -10.96 -0.98
CA ILE A 58 3.97 -11.04 0.42
C ILE A 58 4.52 -12.44 0.73
N LYS A 59 3.83 -13.50 0.27
CA LYS A 59 4.34 -14.90 0.40
C LYS A 59 5.66 -15.09 -0.34
N GLU A 60 5.87 -14.35 -1.41
CA GLU A 60 7.14 -14.29 -2.15
C GLU A 60 8.18 -13.37 -1.51
N GLY A 61 7.92 -12.79 -0.34
CA GLY A 61 8.89 -12.01 0.43
C GLY A 61 8.79 -10.50 0.24
N MET A 62 7.80 -10.00 -0.51
CA MET A 62 7.45 -8.58 -0.49
C MET A 62 7.05 -8.16 0.93
N LYS A 63 7.45 -6.96 1.33
CA LYS A 63 7.06 -6.35 2.60
C LYS A 63 6.56 -4.95 2.34
N LEU A 64 5.42 -4.64 2.94
CA LEU A 64 4.84 -3.31 2.96
C LEU A 64 4.92 -2.77 4.40
N ILE A 65 5.44 -1.57 4.56
CA ILE A 65 5.64 -0.92 5.86
C ILE A 65 4.82 0.35 5.86
N LEU A 66 3.77 0.36 6.69
CA LEU A 66 2.94 1.55 6.92
C LEU A 66 3.53 2.39 8.05
N LEU A 67 3.60 3.69 7.82
CA LEU A 67 4.13 4.70 8.72
C LEU A 67 3.11 5.83 8.86
N GLY A 68 3.11 6.50 10.01
CA GLY A 68 2.21 7.61 10.29
C GLY A 68 1.41 7.43 11.58
N ASN A 69 1.12 8.54 12.27
CA ASN A 69 0.30 8.54 13.47
C ASN A 69 -1.14 8.06 13.24
N ASP A 70 -1.62 8.14 12.00
CA ASP A 70 -2.96 7.73 11.62
C ASP A 70 -3.08 6.24 11.27
N VAL A 71 -1.97 5.49 11.20
CA VAL A 71 -2.01 4.04 10.93
C VAL A 71 -2.96 3.29 11.88
N PRO A 72 -2.96 3.53 13.20
CA PRO A 72 -3.94 2.90 14.09
C PRO A 72 -5.39 3.29 13.80
N SER A 73 -5.64 4.43 13.14
CA SER A 73 -6.99 4.88 12.78
C SER A 73 -7.61 4.02 11.68
N LEU A 74 -6.81 3.39 10.82
CA LEU A 74 -7.28 2.45 9.79
C LEU A 74 -8.08 1.31 10.40
N GLN A 75 -7.57 0.71 11.49
CA GLN A 75 -8.30 -0.36 12.18
C GLN A 75 -9.43 0.19 13.06
N LYS A 76 -9.21 1.30 13.77
CA LYS A 76 -10.20 1.87 14.72
C LYS A 76 -11.52 2.22 14.03
N ARG A 77 -11.46 2.76 12.82
CA ARG A 77 -12.67 3.17 12.08
C ARG A 77 -13.52 2.01 11.58
N LEU A 78 -12.93 0.82 11.42
CA LEU A 78 -13.64 -0.40 11.05
C LEU A 78 -14.18 -1.15 12.27
N ASN A 79 -13.40 -1.21 13.36
CA ASN A 79 -13.79 -1.93 14.58
C ASN A 79 -14.95 -1.25 15.32
N ASN A 80 -15.00 0.08 15.33
CA ASN A 80 -16.10 0.83 15.95
C ASN A 80 -16.45 2.07 15.13
N THR A 81 -17.02 1.82 13.96
CA THR A 81 -17.45 2.83 12.99
C THR A 81 -18.29 3.93 13.62
N ARG A 82 -19.28 3.56 14.46
CA ARG A 82 -20.17 4.53 15.13
C ARG A 82 -19.40 5.49 16.03
N LYS A 83 -18.50 4.99 16.89
CA LYS A 83 -17.71 5.83 17.80
C LYS A 83 -16.70 6.67 17.03
N TYR A 84 -16.10 6.11 15.98
CA TYR A 84 -15.16 6.83 15.14
C TYR A 84 -15.83 8.04 14.47
N LEU A 85 -16.98 7.82 13.80
CA LEU A 85 -17.74 8.88 13.12
C LEU A 85 -18.22 9.96 14.11
N LYS A 86 -18.70 9.57 15.30
CA LYS A 86 -19.08 10.55 16.33
C LYS A 86 -17.92 11.44 16.79
N ARG A 87 -16.70 10.91 16.82
CA ARG A 87 -15.52 11.63 17.33
C ARG A 87 -14.84 12.48 16.26
N TYR A 88 -14.77 11.99 15.03
CA TYR A 88 -13.93 12.56 13.97
C TYR A 88 -14.73 13.06 12.76
N GLY A 89 -16.02 12.77 12.68
CA GLY A 89 -16.84 13.08 11.51
C GLY A 89 -16.57 12.16 10.32
N HIS A 90 -17.17 12.50 9.18
CA HIS A 90 -17.06 11.76 7.92
C HIS A 90 -15.88 12.22 7.05
N GLU A 91 -15.39 13.44 7.28
CA GLU A 91 -14.43 14.13 6.39
C GLU A 91 -12.98 14.08 6.89
N ARG A 92 -12.73 13.46 8.07
CA ARG A 92 -11.36 13.34 8.58
C ARG A 92 -10.49 12.56 7.59
N ARG A 93 -9.47 13.23 7.07
CA ARG A 93 -8.45 12.62 6.22
C ARG A 93 -7.36 11.95 7.07
N LEU A 94 -7.03 10.70 6.77
CA LEU A 94 -5.95 9.96 7.42
C LEU A 94 -4.65 10.10 6.62
N GLN A 95 -3.57 10.52 7.27
CA GLN A 95 -2.26 10.64 6.62
C GLN A 95 -1.46 9.34 6.80
N ILE A 96 -1.26 8.61 5.71
CA ILE A 96 -0.59 7.30 5.72
C ILE A 96 0.60 7.33 4.76
N TYR A 97 1.74 6.86 5.25
CA TYR A 97 2.97 6.72 4.49
C TYR A 97 3.28 5.25 4.27
N LEU A 98 3.77 4.89 3.09
CA LEU A 98 4.01 3.51 2.71
C LEU A 98 5.38 3.34 2.06
N VAL A 99 6.08 2.30 2.51
CA VAL A 99 7.34 1.83 1.94
C VAL A 99 7.16 0.37 1.53
N GLY A 100 7.63 0.02 0.33
CA GLY A 100 7.63 -1.36 -0.15
C GLY A 100 9.05 -1.84 -0.35
N VAL A 101 9.32 -3.07 0.03
CA VAL A 101 10.62 -3.71 -0.19
C VAL A 101 10.46 -5.19 -0.57
N PHE A 102 11.42 -5.75 -1.30
CA PHE A 102 11.48 -7.19 -1.55
C PHE A 102 12.91 -7.72 -1.58
N PRO A 103 13.16 -9.02 -1.27
CA PRO A 103 14.51 -9.57 -1.25
C PRO A 103 15.14 -9.62 -2.65
N ILE A 104 16.41 -9.24 -2.75
CA ILE A 104 17.17 -9.24 -4.02
C ILE A 104 17.69 -10.63 -4.41
N GLN A 105 17.74 -11.56 -3.46
CA GLN A 105 18.29 -12.90 -3.63
C GLN A 105 17.20 -13.97 -3.46
N GLY A 106 17.40 -15.13 -4.09
CA GLY A 106 16.53 -16.30 -3.90
C GLY A 106 15.13 -16.14 -4.48
N LYS A 107 14.98 -15.37 -5.55
CA LYS A 107 13.71 -15.16 -6.28
C LYS A 107 13.89 -15.46 -7.76
N THR A 108 12.80 -15.89 -8.40
CA THR A 108 12.73 -16.11 -9.84
C THR A 108 12.59 -14.77 -10.57
N GLU A 109 12.95 -14.73 -11.86
CA GLU A 109 12.74 -13.54 -12.69
C GLU A 109 11.25 -13.18 -12.81
N GLU A 110 10.36 -14.18 -12.81
CA GLU A 110 8.91 -13.97 -12.79
C GLU A 110 8.45 -13.25 -11.52
N SER A 111 8.96 -13.67 -10.35
CA SER A 111 8.66 -13.02 -9.07
C SER A 111 9.11 -11.56 -9.08
N PHE A 112 10.31 -11.29 -9.59
CA PHE A 112 10.79 -9.91 -9.74
C PHE A 112 9.91 -9.09 -10.68
N GLU A 113 9.52 -9.63 -11.83
CA GLU A 113 8.63 -8.91 -12.74
C GLU A 113 7.29 -8.56 -12.10
N ARG A 114 6.68 -9.48 -11.36
CA ARG A 114 5.42 -9.20 -10.65
C ARG A 114 5.61 -8.13 -9.57
N MET A 115 6.68 -8.21 -8.77
CA MET A 115 7.01 -7.19 -7.76
C MET A 115 7.27 -5.81 -8.39
N LEU A 116 7.98 -5.75 -9.51
CA LEU A 116 8.29 -4.51 -10.22
C LEU A 116 7.07 -3.87 -10.87
N ARG A 117 6.10 -4.68 -11.28
CA ARG A 117 4.85 -4.25 -11.93
C ARG A 117 3.72 -3.99 -10.94
N PHE A 118 3.91 -4.33 -9.66
CA PHE A 118 2.92 -4.05 -8.63
C PHE A 118 2.65 -2.54 -8.55
N SER A 119 1.37 -2.17 -8.53
CA SER A 119 0.86 -0.80 -8.50
C SER A 119 -0.38 -0.73 -7.61
N PHE A 120 -0.69 0.47 -7.11
CA PHE A 120 -1.82 0.67 -6.18
C PHE A 120 -3.16 0.81 -6.88
N ASP A 121 -3.14 1.41 -8.06
CA ASP A 121 -4.29 1.75 -8.90
C ASP A 121 -4.52 0.74 -10.04
N GLY A 122 -3.66 -0.29 -10.15
CA GLY A 122 -3.73 -1.30 -11.20
C GLY A 122 -3.13 -0.86 -12.53
N GLU A 123 -2.59 0.35 -12.63
CA GLU A 123 -2.09 0.95 -13.88
C GLU A 123 -0.57 1.20 -13.81
N PRO A 124 0.27 0.16 -14.00
CA PRO A 124 1.70 0.30 -13.81
C PRO A 124 2.38 1.08 -14.95
N SER A 125 3.26 2.03 -14.60
CA SER A 125 4.04 2.79 -15.59
C SER A 125 5.10 1.92 -16.27
N LYS A 126 4.96 1.69 -17.58
CA LYS A 126 5.94 0.95 -18.41
C LYS A 126 7.35 1.53 -18.30
N SER A 127 7.46 2.86 -18.34
CA SER A 127 8.76 3.55 -18.22
C SER A 127 9.41 3.27 -16.87
N ARG A 128 8.61 3.24 -15.79
CA ARG A 128 9.10 2.94 -14.45
C ARG A 128 9.60 1.51 -14.34
N ILE A 129 8.84 0.55 -14.85
CA ILE A 129 9.20 -0.87 -14.82
C ILE A 129 10.56 -1.09 -15.49
N ILE A 130 10.77 -0.52 -16.69
CA ILE A 130 12.04 -0.63 -17.42
C ILE A 130 13.21 -0.06 -16.61
N MET A 131 13.01 1.11 -16.00
CA MET A 131 14.02 1.75 -15.15
C MET A 131 14.35 0.89 -13.93
N ASP A 132 13.33 0.42 -13.22
CA ASP A 132 13.49 -0.35 -11.99
C ASP A 132 14.15 -1.71 -12.26
N LYS A 133 13.83 -2.33 -13.40
CA LYS A 133 14.50 -3.56 -13.86
C LYS A 133 15.99 -3.37 -14.09
N ARG A 134 16.39 -2.28 -14.77
CA ARG A 134 17.80 -1.92 -14.98
C ARG A 134 18.53 -1.67 -13.65
N GLN A 135 17.87 -0.96 -12.73
CA GLN A 135 18.44 -0.71 -11.41
C GLN A 135 18.58 -1.99 -10.59
N LEU A 136 17.58 -2.87 -10.59
CA LEU A 136 17.65 -4.17 -9.92
C LEU A 136 18.81 -5.01 -10.43
N TYR A 137 18.98 -5.10 -11.76
CA TYR A 137 20.11 -5.81 -12.37
C TYR A 137 21.46 -5.25 -11.89
N THR A 138 21.59 -3.92 -11.85
CA THR A 138 22.82 -3.24 -11.42
C THR A 138 23.11 -3.52 -9.94
N VAL A 139 22.09 -3.37 -9.07
CA VAL A 139 22.23 -3.66 -7.63
C VAL A 139 22.61 -5.13 -7.40
N ARG A 140 22.00 -6.08 -8.13
CA ARG A 140 22.32 -7.51 -8.05
C ARG A 140 23.78 -7.78 -8.37
N ARG A 141 24.29 -7.21 -9.48
CA ARG A 141 25.69 -7.36 -9.89
C ARG A 141 26.64 -6.83 -8.82
N THR A 142 26.39 -5.63 -8.29
CA THR A 142 27.24 -5.05 -7.23
C THR A 142 27.24 -5.85 -5.93
N ILE A 143 26.15 -6.56 -5.61
CA ILE A 143 26.09 -7.46 -4.44
C ILE A 143 26.95 -8.71 -4.68
N SER A 144 26.84 -9.31 -5.86
CA SER A 144 27.63 -10.48 -6.24
C SER A 144 29.14 -10.20 -6.20
N ASP A 145 29.57 -9.03 -6.66
CA ASP A 145 31.00 -8.68 -6.74
C ASP A 145 31.62 -8.38 -5.36
N ASN A 146 30.83 -7.96 -4.36
CA ASN A 146 31.33 -7.49 -3.07
C ASN A 146 31.23 -8.49 -1.90
N ASN A 147 30.73 -9.72 -2.12
CA ASN A 147 30.54 -10.74 -1.07
C ASN A 147 29.85 -10.24 0.22
N GLN A 148 29.01 -9.20 0.11
CA GLN A 148 28.24 -8.71 1.25
C GLN A 148 27.10 -9.69 1.53
N GLY A 149 27.30 -10.61 2.47
CA GLY A 149 26.34 -11.60 2.95
C GLY A 149 25.10 -11.03 3.67
N LEU A 150 24.80 -9.74 3.49
CA LEU A 150 23.59 -9.12 4.04
C LEU A 150 22.43 -9.36 3.08
N ARG A 151 21.31 -9.87 3.62
CA ARG A 151 20.00 -9.95 2.93
C ARG A 151 19.56 -8.54 2.51
N LYS A 152 20.05 -8.04 1.39
CA LYS A 152 19.65 -6.74 0.86
C LYS A 152 18.25 -6.84 0.27
N HIS A 153 17.45 -5.83 0.61
CA HIS A 153 16.13 -5.65 0.05
C HIS A 153 16.19 -4.56 -1.03
N PHE A 154 15.41 -4.73 -2.08
CA PHE A 154 15.19 -3.72 -3.10
C PHE A 154 14.05 -2.82 -2.67
N LEU A 155 14.27 -1.50 -2.68
CA LEU A 155 13.20 -0.54 -2.42
C LEU A 155 12.28 -0.43 -3.64
N MET A 156 10.99 -0.68 -3.42
CA MET A 156 9.96 -0.61 -4.45
C MET A 156 9.59 0.84 -4.76
N ALA A 157 9.13 1.05 -5.98
CA ALA A 157 8.54 2.32 -6.39
C ALA A 157 7.10 2.17 -6.90
N PHE A 158 6.52 0.98 -6.74
CA PHE A 158 5.12 0.70 -7.01
C PHE A 158 4.65 1.12 -8.41
N SER A 159 5.53 0.98 -9.40
CA SER A 159 5.29 1.38 -10.79
C SER A 159 4.86 2.84 -11.00
N VAL A 160 5.14 3.73 -10.06
CA VAL A 160 4.82 5.17 -10.17
C VAL A 160 5.81 5.87 -11.11
N PRO A 161 5.35 6.79 -11.99
CA PRO A 161 6.23 7.54 -12.89
C PRO A 161 7.42 8.19 -12.17
N ALA A 162 8.61 8.09 -12.76
CA ALA A 162 9.83 8.67 -12.21
C ALA A 162 10.01 10.10 -12.73
N HIS A 163 9.98 11.10 -11.86
CA HIS A 163 10.13 12.52 -12.25
C HIS A 163 11.26 13.24 -11.52
N HIS A 164 11.91 12.58 -10.54
CA HIS A 164 12.88 13.23 -9.67
C HIS A 164 14.21 12.47 -9.60
N HIS A 165 15.29 13.23 -9.52
CA HIS A 165 16.65 12.70 -9.36
C HIS A 165 16.92 12.16 -7.95
N ASN A 166 16.16 12.64 -6.96
CA ASN A 166 16.27 12.25 -5.55
C ASN A 166 15.07 11.42 -5.13
N GLY A 167 15.23 10.63 -4.06
CA GLY A 167 14.11 9.94 -3.43
C GLY A 167 13.10 10.94 -2.85
N PHE A 168 11.81 10.63 -2.96
CA PHE A 168 10.75 11.54 -2.55
C PHE A 168 9.46 10.79 -2.19
N TRP A 169 8.55 11.46 -1.46
CA TRP A 169 7.22 10.94 -1.15
C TRP A 169 6.22 11.35 -2.23
N TYR A 170 5.66 10.37 -2.93
CA TYR A 170 4.65 10.58 -3.96
C TYR A 170 3.25 10.41 -3.37
N LYS A 171 2.38 11.41 -3.57
CA LYS A 171 0.95 11.32 -3.21
C LYS A 171 0.23 10.47 -4.25
N VAL A 172 -0.38 9.37 -3.82
CA VAL A 172 -1.14 8.48 -4.70
C VAL A 172 -2.52 9.12 -4.98
N PRO A 173 -2.87 9.39 -6.25
CA PRO A 173 -4.11 10.12 -6.57
C PRO A 173 -5.37 9.24 -6.47
N ASN A 174 -5.29 7.97 -6.87
CA ASN A 174 -6.45 7.09 -7.06
C ASN A 174 -6.41 5.89 -6.10
N ILE A 175 -6.67 6.15 -4.82
CA ILE A 175 -6.78 5.08 -3.82
C ILE A 175 -8.24 4.71 -3.55
N PRO A 176 -8.53 3.49 -3.05
CA PRO A 176 -9.89 3.04 -2.81
C PRO A 176 -10.70 3.95 -1.87
N ASP A 177 -10.11 4.44 -0.78
CA ASP A 177 -10.77 5.37 0.15
C ASP A 177 -10.24 6.81 0.00
N THR A 178 -11.12 7.70 -0.46
CA THR A 178 -10.82 9.13 -0.67
C THR A 178 -10.53 9.93 0.62
N THR A 179 -10.87 9.38 1.79
CA THR A 179 -10.55 9.92 3.12
C THR A 179 -9.15 9.54 3.58
N ILE A 180 -8.34 8.91 2.74
CA ILE A 180 -6.93 8.66 3.02
C ILE A 180 -6.07 9.57 2.13
N ASP A 181 -5.02 10.14 2.71
CA ASP A 181 -3.91 10.73 1.98
C ASP A 181 -2.73 9.75 2.02
N LEU A 182 -2.68 8.84 1.04
CA LEU A 182 -1.61 7.87 0.92
C LEU A 182 -0.40 8.49 0.21
N ARG A 183 0.76 8.40 0.86
CA ARG A 183 2.06 8.76 0.28
C ARG A 183 2.97 7.55 0.23
N VAL A 184 3.60 7.32 -0.91
CA VAL A 184 4.52 6.20 -1.10
C VAL A 184 5.92 6.72 -1.35
N TYR A 185 6.92 6.07 -0.75
CA TYR A 185 8.30 6.45 -0.99
C TYR A 185 8.74 5.97 -2.38
N ILE A 186 9.22 6.91 -3.20
CA ILE A 186 9.79 6.63 -4.50
C ILE A 186 11.31 6.74 -4.38
N PRO A 187 12.04 5.63 -4.36
CA PRO A 187 13.48 5.65 -4.19
C PRO A 187 14.19 6.13 -5.45
N CYS A 188 15.31 6.83 -5.25
CA CYS A 188 16.30 6.98 -6.32
C CYS A 188 17.25 5.77 -6.37
N PHE A 189 18.15 5.74 -7.35
CA PHE A 189 19.11 4.64 -7.47
C PHE A 189 20.03 4.53 -6.24
N TYR A 190 20.46 5.67 -5.69
CA TYR A 190 21.32 5.70 -4.50
C TYR A 190 20.62 5.08 -3.28
N ASP A 191 19.34 5.40 -3.05
CA ASP A 191 18.55 4.82 -1.96
C ASP A 191 18.50 3.29 -2.05
N ARG A 192 18.36 2.75 -3.26
CA ARG A 192 18.37 1.29 -3.53
C ARG A 192 19.73 0.65 -3.32
N MET A 193 20.82 1.35 -3.64
CA MET A 193 22.18 0.87 -3.41
C MET A 193 22.51 0.77 -1.91
N CYS A 194 22.10 1.79 -1.14
CA CYS A 194 22.28 1.84 0.31
C CYS A 194 21.25 0.99 1.06
N GLY A 195 20.06 0.77 0.50
CA GLY A 195 18.94 0.15 1.19
C GLY A 195 18.31 1.07 2.23
N GLU A 196 18.48 2.39 2.08
CA GLU A 196 18.08 3.39 3.05
C GLU A 196 17.08 4.37 2.46
N ILE A 197 16.19 4.88 3.31
CA ILE A 197 15.20 5.88 2.93
C ILE A 197 15.59 7.19 3.59
N ARG A 198 15.81 8.21 2.77
CA ARG A 198 16.12 9.55 3.25
C ARG A 198 14.82 10.31 3.46
N VAL A 199 14.48 10.55 4.71
CA VAL A 199 13.34 11.39 5.07
C VAL A 199 13.85 12.81 5.29
N PRO A 200 13.47 13.79 4.45
CA PRO A 200 13.83 15.19 4.69
C PRO A 200 13.30 15.64 6.05
N PRO A 201 14.04 16.48 6.81
CA PRO A 201 13.59 16.96 8.12
C PRO A 201 12.20 17.58 8.11
N LEU A 202 11.80 18.20 7.00
CA LEU A 202 10.47 18.80 6.81
C LEU A 202 9.31 17.77 6.72
N GLU A 203 9.61 16.52 6.36
CA GLU A 203 8.62 15.43 6.29
C GLU A 203 8.50 14.68 7.63
N ILE A 204 9.51 14.77 8.52
CA ILE A 204 9.49 14.11 9.83
C ILE A 204 8.27 14.54 10.67
N PRO A 205 7.96 15.84 10.85
CA PRO A 205 6.77 16.25 11.60
C PRO A 205 5.46 15.74 11.00
N ARG A 206 5.39 15.54 9.67
CA ARG A 206 4.18 15.02 9.01
C ARG A 206 4.02 13.52 9.25
N ILE A 207 5.11 12.76 9.16
CA ILE A 207 5.12 11.32 9.46
C ILE A 207 4.86 11.08 10.95
N SER A 208 5.48 11.89 11.82
CA SER A 208 5.30 11.85 13.28
C SER A 208 4.04 12.57 13.76
N GLY A 209 3.19 13.07 12.84
CA GLY A 209 1.92 13.75 13.11
C GLY A 209 1.99 14.94 14.07
N CYS A 210 3.13 15.64 14.11
CA CYS A 210 3.30 16.91 14.82
C CYS A 210 2.75 18.12 14.04
N ILE A 211 2.40 17.94 12.76
CA ILE A 211 1.71 18.93 11.94
C ILE A 211 0.43 18.28 11.42
N SER A 212 -0.71 18.73 11.93
CA SER A 212 -2.06 18.36 11.46
C SER A 212 -2.56 19.39 10.46
#